data_AF-A0A3B1DV00-F1
#
_entry.id   AF-A0A3B1DV00-F1
#
_cell.length_a   1.000
_cell.length_b   1.000
_cell.length_c   1.000
_cell.angle_alpha   90.00
_cell.angle_beta   90.00
_cell.angle_gamma   90.00
#
_symmetry.space_group_name_H-M   'P 1'
#
loop_
_entity.id
_entity.type
_entity.pdbx_description
1 polymer ?
#
loop_
_entity_poly.entity_id
_entity_poly.type
_entity_poly.pdbx_seq_one_letter_code
_entity_poly.pdbx_strand_id
1 'polypeptide(L)'
;MKFGTRVLLTITTAGLALGTATAQTDIAMIEIEGTLAEQPSPLAWLEASDSFSTLAGLVEALDEIAAGDDYDAVVIRLKDAALSTSQIQEIGHAIDAVQAGGKKVHVFAENYGNGELLLGSYADETILQTGGMVSLSGLHMEEMFLADTLKWLGIKADMVQVGAYKGANEMFMQSSPTEAWDWNINQLLDGLYSETRGILRTNLGLSDAQLDAAMEAGWFPSAEAAIEAGFIDTAIDLPVLGDHLESFYGEELSWHDVGPSDSSSLDPSNPFAMLRMLTTPPDHSPKGETIAVLHVVGTIIDGDSTSGGLMGGESVGSRTIRN
;
A
#
# COMPACT_ATOMS: atom_id res chain seq x y z
N MET A 1 85.59 42.14 5.38
CA MET A 1 84.71 41.07 5.93
C MET A 1 83.27 41.55 5.87
N LYS A 2 82.50 41.07 4.90
CA LYS A 2 81.03 41.15 4.86
C LYS A 2 80.55 39.85 4.19
N PHE A 3 79.86 39.02 4.97
CA PHE A 3 79.22 37.78 4.50
C PHE A 3 77.80 38.10 4.02
N GLY A 4 77.44 37.61 2.83
CA GLY A 4 76.09 37.70 2.27
C GLY A 4 75.38 36.34 2.38
N THR A 5 74.22 36.36 3.02
CA THR A 5 73.35 35.22 3.34
C THR A 5 72.66 34.67 2.08
N ARG A 6 72.69 33.35 1.88
CA ARG A 6 71.91 32.62 0.86
C ARG A 6 70.56 32.20 1.46
N VAL A 7 69.47 32.47 0.74
CA VAL A 7 68.11 32.00 1.06
C VAL A 7 67.87 30.69 0.30
N LEU A 8 67.45 29.65 1.02
CA LEU A 8 67.07 28.34 0.48
C LEU A 8 65.54 28.33 0.33
N LEU A 9 65.03 28.09 -0.88
CA LEU A 9 63.60 27.93 -1.17
C LEU A 9 63.26 26.44 -1.14
N THR A 10 62.44 26.01 -0.19
CA THR A 10 61.92 24.65 -0.10
C THR A 10 60.55 24.61 -0.79
N ILE A 11 60.43 23.84 -1.87
CA ILE A 11 59.15 23.59 -2.54
C ILE A 11 58.53 22.35 -1.89
N THR A 12 57.40 22.53 -1.22
CA THR A 12 56.60 21.44 -0.66
C THR A 12 55.52 21.06 -1.66
N THR A 13 55.62 19.87 -2.24
CA THR A 13 54.60 19.32 -3.14
C THR A 13 53.49 18.68 -2.29
N ALA A 14 52.30 19.29 -2.27
CA ALA A 14 51.11 18.68 -1.67
C ALA A 14 50.50 17.70 -2.69
N GLY A 15 50.52 16.41 -2.37
CA GLY A 15 49.77 15.40 -3.12
C GLY A 15 48.28 15.52 -2.77
N LEU A 16 47.46 15.86 -3.77
CA LEU A 16 46.01 15.64 -3.67
C LEU A 16 45.74 14.14 -3.75
N ALA A 17 45.30 13.54 -2.64
CA ALA A 17 44.58 12.29 -2.68
C ALA A 17 43.16 12.60 -3.16
N LEU A 18 42.87 12.29 -4.42
CA LEU A 18 41.50 12.19 -4.92
C LEU A 18 40.89 10.96 -4.24
N GLY A 19 40.04 11.17 -3.25
CA GLY A 19 39.13 10.13 -2.78
C GLY A 19 38.21 9.77 -3.93
N THR A 20 38.27 8.53 -4.40
CA THR A 20 37.24 7.97 -5.27
C THR A 20 35.99 7.85 -4.41
N ALA A 21 35.02 8.74 -4.61
CA ALA A 21 33.67 8.46 -4.14
C ALA A 21 33.24 7.16 -4.82
N THR A 22 33.04 6.11 -4.04
CA THR A 22 32.34 4.90 -4.51
C THR A 22 30.95 5.35 -4.95
N ALA A 23 30.54 4.92 -6.15
CA ALA A 23 29.16 5.14 -6.57
C ALA A 23 28.25 4.40 -5.59
N GLN A 24 27.23 5.09 -5.11
CA GLN A 24 26.31 4.65 -4.08
C GLN A 24 24.91 4.87 -4.63
N THR A 25 24.04 3.87 -4.50
CA THR A 25 22.64 3.93 -4.92
C THR A 25 21.77 4.22 -3.70
N ASP A 26 21.00 5.30 -3.74
CA ASP A 26 20.09 5.68 -2.67
C ASP A 26 18.73 4.97 -2.84
N ILE A 27 18.34 4.15 -1.85
CA ILE A 27 17.13 3.32 -1.85
C ILE A 27 16.12 3.87 -0.85
N ALA A 28 14.93 4.22 -1.33
CA ALA A 28 13.76 4.47 -0.49
C ALA A 28 13.13 3.14 -0.06
N MET A 29 13.10 2.85 1.23
CA MET A 29 12.39 1.70 1.81
C MET A 29 11.02 2.13 2.33
N ILE A 30 9.96 1.53 1.80
CA ILE A 30 8.58 1.75 2.23
C ILE A 30 8.03 0.43 2.77
N GLU A 31 7.58 0.42 4.03
CA GLU A 31 6.84 -0.72 4.59
C GLU A 31 5.33 -0.41 4.61
N ILE A 32 4.55 -1.26 3.95
CA ILE A 32 3.09 -1.24 4.01
C ILE A 32 2.65 -2.33 4.99
N GLU A 33 2.12 -1.90 6.13
CA GLU A 33 1.66 -2.80 7.20
C GLU A 33 0.16 -2.67 7.44
N GLY A 34 -0.55 -3.80 7.43
CA GLY A 34 -1.99 -3.83 7.71
C GLY A 34 -2.83 -3.07 6.68
N THR A 35 -3.87 -2.38 7.15
CA THR A 35 -4.82 -1.64 6.30
C THR A 35 -4.40 -0.19 6.16
N LEU A 36 -4.50 0.36 4.95
CA LEU A 36 -4.40 1.81 4.73
C LEU A 36 -5.78 2.45 4.90
N ALA A 37 -5.86 3.49 5.73
CA ALA A 37 -7.09 4.25 5.90
C ALA A 37 -7.28 5.26 4.75
N GLU A 38 -8.54 5.55 4.42
CA GLU A 38 -8.91 6.59 3.45
C GLU A 38 -8.80 8.01 4.05
N GLN A 39 -8.70 8.12 5.37
CA GLN A 39 -8.56 9.37 6.10
C GLN A 39 -7.60 9.20 7.28
N PRO A 40 -6.88 10.25 7.69
CA PRO A 40 -6.05 10.19 8.88
C PRO A 40 -6.88 9.87 10.13
N SER A 41 -6.36 9.00 10.98
CA SER A 41 -6.91 8.80 12.33
C SER A 41 -6.89 10.12 13.11
N PRO A 42 -7.91 10.45 13.92
CA PRO A 42 -7.85 11.59 14.85
C PRO A 42 -6.68 11.51 15.83
N LEU A 43 -6.12 10.31 16.02
CA LEU A 43 -4.95 10.03 16.84
C LEU A 43 -3.72 9.66 15.99
N ALA A 44 -3.71 9.88 14.68
CA ALA A 44 -2.58 9.58 13.80
C ALA A 44 -1.28 10.24 14.28
N TRP A 45 -1.37 11.38 14.96
CA TRP A 45 -0.23 12.06 15.57
C TRP A 45 0.38 11.33 16.78
N LEU A 46 -0.37 10.41 17.40
CA LEU A 46 0.03 9.58 18.54
C LEU A 46 0.61 8.23 18.08
N GLU A 47 0.24 7.83 16.87
CA GLU A 47 0.77 6.68 16.15
C GLU A 47 2.15 7.07 15.61
N ALA A 48 3.18 6.94 16.45
CA ALA A 48 4.55 6.93 15.97
C ALA A 48 4.79 5.59 15.26
N SER A 49 4.34 5.49 14.01
CA SER A 49 4.68 4.37 13.13
C SER A 49 5.59 4.87 12.02
N ASP A 50 6.60 4.05 11.71
CA ASP A 50 7.44 4.25 10.51
C ASP A 50 6.67 3.84 9.23
N SER A 51 5.47 3.26 9.36
CA SER A 51 4.59 2.89 8.25
C SER A 51 3.49 3.93 7.99
N PHE A 52 3.06 4.00 6.73
CA PHE A 52 1.96 4.87 6.31
C PHE A 52 0.62 4.42 6.89
N SER A 53 -0.11 5.35 7.51
CA SER A 53 -1.45 5.09 8.05
C SER A 53 -2.58 5.37 7.05
N THR A 54 -2.28 6.07 5.94
CA THR A 54 -3.29 6.45 4.93
C THR A 54 -2.82 6.17 3.51
N LEU A 55 -3.78 5.89 2.62
CA LEU A 55 -3.53 5.73 1.19
C LEU A 55 -2.93 7.01 0.59
N ALA A 56 -3.54 8.15 0.86
CA ALA A 56 -3.11 9.44 0.33
C ALA A 56 -1.65 9.75 0.70
N GLY A 57 -1.25 9.54 1.96
CA GLY A 57 0.13 9.79 2.38
C GLY A 57 1.15 8.87 1.70
N LEU A 58 0.80 7.61 1.44
CA LEU A 58 1.66 6.69 0.69
C LEU A 58 1.80 7.11 -0.78
N VAL A 59 0.69 7.48 -1.42
CA VAL A 59 0.67 7.94 -2.82
C VAL A 59 1.46 9.23 -2.97
N GLU A 60 1.27 10.20 -2.06
CA GLU A 60 2.04 11.45 -2.03
C GLU A 60 3.54 11.19 -1.87
N ALA A 61 3.94 10.26 -1.00
CA ALA A 61 5.35 9.91 -0.85
C ALA A 61 5.95 9.28 -2.12
N LEU A 62 5.22 8.40 -2.80
CA LEU A 62 5.65 7.83 -4.08
C LEU A 62 5.74 8.90 -5.18
N ASP A 63 4.79 9.84 -5.23
CA ASP A 63 4.81 10.98 -6.16
C ASP A 63 5.99 11.92 -5.89
N GLU A 64 6.31 12.19 -4.61
CA GLU A 64 7.48 12.96 -4.20
C GLU A 64 8.78 12.25 -4.61
N ILE A 65 8.88 10.94 -4.37
CA ILE A 65 10.00 10.13 -4.83
C ILE A 65 10.12 10.20 -6.36
N ALA A 66 9.02 10.08 -7.09
CA ALA A 66 9.00 10.14 -8.55
C ALA A 66 9.50 11.49 -9.08
N ALA A 67 9.18 12.59 -8.41
CA ALA A 67 9.55 13.94 -8.80
C ALA A 67 10.95 14.39 -8.31
N GLY A 68 11.46 13.76 -7.26
CA GLY A 68 12.73 14.09 -6.61
C GLY A 68 13.95 13.36 -7.18
N ASP A 69 15.14 13.83 -6.79
CA ASP A 69 16.44 13.22 -7.15
C ASP A 69 17.13 12.58 -5.93
N ASP A 70 16.42 12.48 -4.79
CA ASP A 70 17.00 12.00 -3.52
C ASP A 70 17.17 10.47 -3.48
N TYR A 71 16.46 9.74 -4.34
CA TYR A 71 16.48 8.27 -4.39
C TYR A 71 16.61 7.78 -5.83
N ASP A 72 17.39 6.72 -6.03
CA ASP A 72 17.59 6.05 -7.32
C ASP A 72 16.59 4.90 -7.54
N ALA A 73 16.08 4.31 -6.46
CA ALA A 73 15.11 3.23 -6.49
C ALA A 73 14.25 3.15 -5.22
N VAL A 74 13.18 2.38 -5.31
CA VAL A 74 12.21 2.12 -4.23
C VAL A 74 12.13 0.64 -3.95
N VAL A 75 12.12 0.27 -2.69
CA VAL A 75 11.73 -1.05 -2.21
C VAL A 75 10.43 -0.90 -1.42
N ILE A 76 9.39 -1.60 -1.84
CA ILE A 76 8.12 -1.69 -1.14
C ILE A 76 8.05 -3.06 -0.48
N ARG A 77 8.04 -3.08 0.84
CA ARG A 77 7.82 -4.29 1.63
C ARG A 77 6.36 -4.39 2.06
N LEU A 78 5.70 -5.48 1.67
CA LEU A 78 4.36 -5.80 2.10
C LEU A 78 4.43 -6.69 3.35
N LYS A 79 3.96 -6.19 4.49
CA LYS A 79 3.99 -6.91 5.77
C LYS A 79 2.57 -7.00 6.32
N ASP A 80 1.93 -8.15 6.14
CA ASP A 80 0.52 -8.33 6.49
C ASP A 80 -0.39 -7.24 5.87
N ALA A 81 -0.02 -6.73 4.69
CA ALA A 81 -0.75 -5.67 4.00
C ALA A 81 -2.14 -6.16 3.59
N ALA A 82 -3.17 -5.39 3.93
CA ALA A 82 -4.57 -5.68 3.66
C ALA A 82 -5.15 -4.54 2.82
N LEU A 83 -4.85 -4.57 1.52
CA LEU A 83 -5.22 -3.54 0.57
C LEU A 83 -6.44 -3.96 -0.26
N SER A 84 -7.35 -3.02 -0.51
CA SER A 84 -8.42 -3.22 -1.50
C SER A 84 -7.87 -3.12 -2.92
N THR A 85 -8.58 -3.71 -3.91
CA THR A 85 -8.19 -3.61 -5.33
C THR A 85 -8.07 -2.15 -5.80
N SER A 86 -8.96 -1.26 -5.34
CA SER A 86 -8.88 0.17 -5.69
C SER A 86 -7.63 0.83 -5.12
N GLN A 87 -7.27 0.53 -3.86
CA GLN A 87 -6.03 1.02 -3.26
C GLN A 87 -4.81 0.50 -4.01
N ILE A 88 -4.79 -0.79 -4.39
CA ILE A 88 -3.70 -1.37 -5.17
C ILE A 88 -3.55 -0.66 -6.52
N GLN A 89 -4.64 -0.33 -7.21
CA GLN A 89 -4.57 0.40 -8.48
C GLN A 89 -4.03 1.82 -8.31
N GLU A 90 -4.43 2.51 -7.24
CA GLU A 90 -3.93 3.87 -6.97
C GLU A 90 -2.43 3.87 -6.63
N ILE A 91 -1.99 2.93 -5.78
CA ILE A 91 -0.57 2.71 -5.49
C ILE A 91 0.18 2.28 -6.75
N GLY A 92 -0.42 1.42 -7.57
CA GLY A 92 0.14 0.97 -8.85
C GLY A 92 0.41 2.12 -9.82
N HIS A 93 -0.51 3.07 -9.95
CA HIS A 93 -0.28 4.28 -10.76
C HIS A 93 0.83 5.17 -10.20
N ALA A 94 0.99 5.23 -8.87
CA ALA A 94 2.11 5.94 -8.26
C ALA A 94 3.45 5.22 -8.52
N ILE A 95 3.46 3.89 -8.51
CA ILE A 95 4.61 3.07 -8.93
C ILE A 95 4.96 3.33 -10.40
N ASP A 96 3.96 3.39 -11.30
CA ASP A 96 4.17 3.73 -12.71
C ASP A 96 4.84 5.11 -12.86
N ALA A 97 4.46 6.09 -12.02
CA ALA A 97 5.07 7.42 -12.02
C ALA A 97 6.54 7.39 -11.58
N VAL A 98 6.87 6.62 -10.54
CA VAL A 98 8.26 6.39 -10.09
C VAL A 98 9.09 5.78 -11.22
N GLN A 99 8.57 4.76 -11.89
CA GLN A 99 9.23 4.11 -13.01
C GLN A 99 9.38 5.02 -14.23
N ALA A 100 8.37 5.86 -14.53
CA ALA A 100 8.45 6.86 -15.59
C ALA A 100 9.54 7.91 -15.32
N GLY A 101 9.86 8.17 -14.04
CA GLY A 101 11.02 8.96 -13.59
C GLY A 101 12.37 8.28 -13.80
N GLY A 102 12.40 7.02 -14.26
CA GLY A 102 13.61 6.24 -14.50
C GLY A 102 14.15 5.50 -13.27
N LYS A 103 13.40 5.51 -12.17
CA LYS A 103 13.75 4.84 -10.91
C LYS A 103 13.20 3.41 -10.92
N LYS A 104 13.91 2.48 -10.28
CA LYS A 104 13.48 1.08 -10.19
C LYS A 104 12.59 0.85 -8.98
N VAL A 105 11.58 0.00 -9.11
CA VAL A 105 10.70 -0.40 -8.01
C VAL A 105 10.77 -1.90 -7.79
N HIS A 106 11.06 -2.29 -6.55
CA HIS A 106 11.13 -3.68 -6.11
C HIS A 106 10.04 -3.94 -5.07
N VAL A 107 9.26 -5.01 -5.21
CA VAL A 107 8.26 -5.39 -4.22
C VAL A 107 8.69 -6.66 -3.51
N PHE A 108 8.83 -6.60 -2.19
CA PHE A 108 9.12 -7.75 -1.35
C PHE A 108 7.88 -8.15 -0.55
N ALA A 109 7.54 -9.45 -0.54
CA ALA A 109 6.45 -9.96 0.30
C ALA A 109 6.76 -11.36 0.84
N GLU A 110 6.26 -11.67 2.04
CA GLU A 110 6.38 -13.01 2.62
C GLU A 110 5.55 -14.05 1.86
N ASN A 111 4.42 -13.64 1.29
CA ASN A 111 3.56 -14.46 0.43
C ASN A 111 2.96 -13.58 -0.67
N TYR A 112 2.65 -14.19 -1.80
CA TYR A 112 1.97 -13.53 -2.91
C TYR A 112 0.57 -14.13 -3.12
N GLY A 113 -0.48 -13.42 -2.69
CA GLY A 113 -1.86 -13.72 -3.00
C GLY A 113 -2.37 -12.88 -4.17
N ASN A 114 -3.70 -12.85 -4.37
CA ASN A 114 -4.32 -12.06 -5.44
C ASN A 114 -3.93 -10.57 -5.38
N GLY A 115 -3.86 -9.99 -4.17
CA GLY A 115 -3.58 -8.57 -3.99
C GLY A 115 -2.10 -8.25 -4.17
N GLU A 116 -1.22 -9.04 -3.56
CA GLU A 116 0.23 -8.86 -3.66
C GLU A 116 0.72 -9.12 -5.10
N LEU A 117 0.15 -10.10 -5.81
CA LEU A 117 0.45 -10.32 -7.23
C LEU A 117 0.00 -9.14 -8.10
N LEU A 118 -1.17 -8.58 -7.81
CA LEU A 118 -1.65 -7.41 -8.54
C LEU A 118 -0.75 -6.20 -8.32
N LEU A 119 -0.40 -5.91 -7.07
CA LEU A 119 0.50 -4.79 -6.74
C LEU A 119 1.92 -5.03 -7.28
N GLY A 120 2.45 -6.23 -7.05
CA GLY A 120 3.77 -6.64 -7.53
C GLY A 120 3.90 -6.55 -9.04
N SER A 121 2.81 -6.76 -9.79
CA SER A 121 2.85 -6.63 -11.25
C SER A 121 3.24 -5.22 -11.73
N TYR A 122 3.04 -4.17 -10.93
CA TYR A 122 3.51 -2.82 -11.29
C TYR A 122 5.02 -2.65 -11.09
N ALA A 123 5.69 -3.51 -10.32
CA ALA A 123 7.10 -3.39 -9.99
C ALA A 123 8.02 -3.85 -11.14
N ASP A 124 9.30 -3.43 -11.09
CA ASP A 124 10.35 -3.95 -11.97
C ASP A 124 10.83 -5.33 -11.51
N GLU A 125 10.77 -5.63 -10.22
CA GLU A 125 11.10 -6.93 -9.64
C GLU A 125 10.15 -7.28 -8.49
N THR A 126 9.65 -8.51 -8.52
CA THR A 126 8.81 -9.12 -7.48
C THR A 126 9.58 -10.21 -6.75
N ILE A 127 9.79 -9.97 -5.46
CA ILE A 127 10.69 -10.73 -4.62
C ILE A 127 9.87 -11.46 -3.55
N LEU A 128 9.86 -12.79 -3.61
CA LEU A 128 9.21 -13.65 -2.63
C LEU A 128 10.18 -14.01 -1.50
N GLN A 129 9.73 -14.00 -0.24
CA GLN A 129 10.47 -14.62 0.87
C GLN A 129 10.66 -16.13 0.62
N THR A 130 11.88 -16.65 0.75
CA THR A 130 12.13 -18.10 0.60
C THR A 130 11.18 -18.93 1.48
N GLY A 131 10.50 -19.90 0.88
CA GLY A 131 9.51 -20.75 1.54
C GLY A 131 8.11 -20.15 1.63
N GLY A 132 7.92 -18.92 1.14
CA GLY A 132 6.61 -18.28 0.98
C GLY A 132 5.74 -18.95 -0.09
N MET A 133 4.45 -18.63 -0.06
CA MET A 133 3.44 -19.18 -0.95
C MET A 133 3.05 -18.18 -2.04
N VAL A 134 2.80 -18.67 -3.26
CA VAL A 134 2.24 -17.88 -4.36
C VAL A 134 0.91 -18.48 -4.81
N SER A 135 -0.17 -17.69 -4.82
CA SER A 135 -1.50 -18.16 -5.23
C SER A 135 -2.28 -17.08 -5.96
N LEU A 136 -2.99 -17.50 -7.01
CA LEU A 136 -3.89 -16.67 -7.81
C LEU A 136 -5.22 -17.41 -7.96
N SER A 137 -6.10 -17.28 -6.96
CA SER A 137 -7.33 -18.06 -6.84
C SER A 137 -8.57 -17.39 -7.47
N GLY A 138 -8.42 -16.16 -7.98
CA GLY A 138 -9.52 -15.38 -8.55
C GLY A 138 -10.42 -14.77 -7.48
N LEU A 139 -11.65 -14.42 -7.87
CA LEU A 139 -12.62 -13.74 -7.01
C LEU A 139 -13.82 -14.65 -6.75
N HIS A 140 -14.29 -14.65 -5.51
CA HIS A 140 -15.55 -15.28 -5.14
C HIS A 140 -16.22 -14.45 -4.04
N MET A 141 -17.54 -14.62 -3.90
CA MET A 141 -18.30 -14.01 -2.83
C MET A 141 -19.19 -15.09 -2.21
N GLU A 142 -19.14 -15.21 -0.89
CA GLU A 142 -20.00 -16.12 -0.15
C GLU A 142 -21.09 -15.33 0.58
N GLU A 143 -22.31 -15.84 0.51
CA GLU A 143 -23.47 -15.21 1.14
C GLU A 143 -24.20 -16.21 2.02
N MET A 144 -24.55 -15.77 3.23
CA MET A 144 -25.27 -16.59 4.19
C MET A 144 -26.77 -16.28 4.12
N PHE A 145 -27.60 -17.32 3.98
CA PHE A 145 -29.06 -17.22 4.01
C PHE A 145 -29.64 -17.87 5.27
N LEU A 146 -30.39 -17.09 6.04
CA LEU A 146 -30.88 -17.42 7.37
C LEU A 146 -32.39 -17.63 7.43
N ALA A 147 -33.15 -17.48 6.34
CA ALA A 147 -34.61 -17.56 6.38
C ALA A 147 -35.13 -18.87 6.97
N ASP A 148 -34.54 -20.01 6.58
CA ASP A 148 -34.93 -21.32 7.12
C ASP A 148 -34.55 -21.48 8.59
N THR A 149 -33.40 -20.94 9.01
CA THR A 149 -32.98 -20.90 10.41
C THR A 149 -33.95 -20.07 11.25
N LEU A 150 -34.34 -18.89 10.77
CA LEU A 150 -35.31 -18.03 11.45
C LEU A 150 -36.68 -18.71 11.55
N LYS A 151 -37.13 -19.34 10.46
CA LYS A 151 -38.37 -20.13 10.44
C LYS A 151 -38.34 -21.29 11.43
N TRP A 152 -37.22 -22.01 11.53
CA TRP A 152 -37.04 -23.08 12.51
C TRP A 152 -37.14 -22.56 13.96
N LEU A 153 -36.61 -21.36 14.23
CA LEU A 153 -36.73 -20.68 15.52
C LEU A 153 -38.13 -20.09 15.79
N GLY A 154 -39.06 -20.15 14.82
CA GLY A 154 -40.36 -19.50 14.91
C GLY A 154 -40.31 -17.97 14.76
N ILE A 155 -39.22 -17.43 14.20
CA ILE A 155 -39.01 -16.00 13.92
C ILE A 155 -39.38 -15.73 12.46
N LYS A 156 -40.07 -14.61 12.21
CA LYS A 156 -40.40 -14.14 10.86
C LYS A 156 -39.75 -12.77 10.63
N ALA A 157 -38.88 -12.69 9.63
CA ALA A 157 -38.38 -11.41 9.13
C ALA A 157 -39.49 -10.66 8.38
N ASP A 158 -39.65 -9.38 8.67
CA ASP A 158 -40.58 -8.48 7.97
C ASP A 158 -39.79 -7.26 7.49
N MET A 159 -39.36 -7.30 6.23
CA MET A 159 -38.56 -6.26 5.60
C MET A 159 -39.18 -5.87 4.27
N VAL A 160 -39.15 -4.58 3.96
CA VAL A 160 -39.69 -4.04 2.71
C VAL A 160 -38.54 -3.81 1.73
N GLN A 161 -38.64 -4.46 0.58
CA GLN A 161 -37.70 -4.27 -0.53
C GLN A 161 -38.38 -3.48 -1.64
N VAL A 162 -37.71 -2.42 -2.10
CA VAL A 162 -38.11 -1.66 -3.29
C VAL A 162 -36.95 -1.73 -4.28
N GLY A 163 -37.15 -2.46 -5.37
CA GLY A 163 -36.14 -2.70 -6.40
C GLY A 163 -35.63 -4.14 -6.41
N ALA A 164 -35.58 -4.74 -7.62
CA ALA A 164 -35.22 -6.15 -7.79
C ALA A 164 -33.79 -6.48 -7.32
N TYR A 165 -32.86 -5.52 -7.44
CA TYR A 165 -31.45 -5.70 -7.12
C TYR A 165 -31.06 -5.27 -5.69
N LYS A 166 -32.02 -4.78 -4.88
CA LYS A 166 -31.75 -4.36 -3.50
C LYS A 166 -31.78 -5.56 -2.53
N GLY A 167 -30.91 -6.54 -2.74
CA GLY A 167 -31.00 -7.86 -2.10
C GLY A 167 -30.40 -8.01 -0.70
N ALA A 168 -29.93 -6.93 -0.05
CA ALA A 168 -29.36 -7.02 1.31
C ALA A 168 -30.29 -7.63 2.38
N ASN A 169 -31.61 -7.58 2.15
CA ASN A 169 -32.62 -8.23 3.00
C ASN A 169 -32.83 -9.72 2.67
N GLU A 170 -32.40 -10.20 1.49
CA GLU A 170 -32.62 -11.57 1.04
C GLU A 170 -31.99 -12.58 2.01
N MET A 171 -30.86 -12.24 2.63
CA MET A 171 -30.22 -13.07 3.65
C MET A 171 -31.16 -13.45 4.82
N PHE A 172 -32.20 -12.65 5.10
CA PHE A 172 -33.17 -12.93 6.17
C PHE A 172 -34.52 -13.44 5.65
N MET A 173 -34.82 -13.19 4.37
CA MET A 173 -36.14 -13.42 3.79
C MET A 173 -36.20 -14.62 2.83
N GLN A 174 -35.06 -14.99 2.25
CA GLN A 174 -34.92 -16.08 1.28
C GLN A 174 -33.99 -17.18 1.81
N SER A 175 -34.15 -18.39 1.28
CA SER A 175 -33.26 -19.52 1.58
C SER A 175 -32.05 -19.60 0.64
N SER A 176 -32.06 -18.82 -0.43
CA SER A 176 -31.04 -18.77 -1.49
C SER A 176 -31.15 -17.43 -2.22
N PRO A 177 -30.13 -16.98 -2.97
CA PRO A 177 -30.21 -15.73 -3.72
C PRO A 177 -31.32 -15.77 -4.76
N THR A 178 -31.98 -14.64 -4.99
CA THR A 178 -32.87 -14.48 -6.16
C THR A 178 -32.05 -14.37 -7.44
N GLU A 179 -32.68 -14.65 -8.60
CA GLU A 179 -32.02 -14.50 -9.91
C GLU A 179 -31.47 -13.09 -10.14
N ALA A 180 -32.20 -12.06 -9.68
CA ALA A 180 -31.75 -10.68 -9.81
C ALA A 180 -30.52 -10.38 -8.96
N TRP A 181 -30.52 -10.84 -7.71
CA TRP A 181 -29.39 -10.64 -6.80
C TRP A 181 -28.16 -11.43 -7.26
N ASP A 182 -28.34 -12.70 -7.61
CA ASP A 182 -27.29 -13.56 -8.15
C ASP A 182 -26.67 -12.95 -9.41
N TRP A 183 -27.48 -12.49 -10.37
CA TRP A 183 -26.98 -11.80 -11.55
C TRP A 183 -26.18 -10.54 -11.20
N ASN A 184 -26.68 -9.70 -10.28
CA ASN A 184 -26.00 -8.45 -9.90
C ASN A 184 -24.62 -8.70 -9.28
N ILE A 185 -24.52 -9.69 -8.39
CA ILE A 185 -23.25 -10.06 -7.77
C ILE A 185 -22.29 -10.64 -8.80
N ASN A 186 -22.75 -11.56 -9.67
CA ASN A 186 -21.90 -12.12 -10.72
C ASN A 186 -21.39 -11.02 -11.68
N GLN A 187 -22.22 -10.05 -12.08
CA GLN A 187 -21.77 -8.94 -12.92
C GLN A 187 -20.74 -8.04 -12.23
N LEU A 188 -20.87 -7.83 -10.91
CA LEU A 188 -19.85 -7.11 -10.14
C LEU A 188 -18.53 -7.89 -10.13
N LEU A 189 -18.58 -9.19 -9.83
CA LEU A 189 -17.39 -10.04 -9.81
C LEU A 189 -16.73 -10.16 -11.20
N ASP A 190 -17.52 -10.29 -12.27
CA ASP A 190 -17.04 -10.32 -13.65
C ASP A 190 -16.28 -9.02 -14.00
N GLY A 191 -16.82 -7.87 -13.60
CA GLY A 191 -16.19 -6.57 -13.81
C GLY A 191 -14.86 -6.44 -13.07
N LEU A 192 -14.85 -6.75 -11.77
CA LEU A 192 -13.63 -6.72 -10.95
C LEU A 192 -12.58 -7.72 -11.46
N TYR A 193 -13.00 -8.92 -11.84
CA TYR A 193 -12.13 -9.95 -12.38
C TYR A 193 -11.52 -9.52 -13.71
N SER A 194 -12.33 -8.98 -14.62
CA SER A 194 -11.87 -8.48 -15.92
C SER A 194 -10.82 -7.39 -15.77
N GLU A 195 -11.00 -6.48 -14.80
CA GLU A 195 -10.05 -5.40 -14.52
C GLU A 195 -8.70 -5.94 -14.01
N THR A 196 -8.73 -6.72 -12.92
CA THR A 196 -7.53 -7.36 -12.34
C THR A 196 -6.78 -8.19 -13.38
N ARG A 197 -7.52 -8.99 -14.16
CA ARG A 197 -6.95 -9.82 -15.23
C ARG A 197 -6.30 -8.96 -16.32
N GLY A 198 -6.92 -7.84 -16.68
CA GLY A 198 -6.41 -6.90 -17.67
C GLY A 198 -5.07 -6.28 -17.27
N ILE A 199 -4.94 -5.89 -15.99
CA ILE A 199 -3.70 -5.36 -15.40
C ILE A 199 -2.61 -6.45 -15.40
N LEU A 200 -2.87 -7.60 -14.77
CA LEU A 200 -1.89 -8.70 -14.68
C LEU A 200 -1.38 -9.14 -16.05
N ARG A 201 -2.28 -9.31 -17.04
CA ARG A 201 -1.92 -9.68 -18.40
C ARG A 201 -0.99 -8.65 -19.06
N THR A 202 -1.26 -7.37 -18.83
CA THR A 202 -0.47 -6.28 -19.44
C THR A 202 0.90 -6.18 -18.78
N ASN A 203 0.92 -6.16 -17.45
CA ASN A 203 2.11 -5.91 -16.65
C ASN A 203 3.08 -7.09 -16.67
N LEU A 204 2.58 -8.32 -16.52
CA LEU A 204 3.41 -9.53 -16.55
C LEU A 204 3.74 -10.02 -17.98
N GLY A 205 3.20 -9.36 -19.01
CA GLY A 205 3.39 -9.76 -20.41
C GLY A 205 2.85 -11.16 -20.75
N LEU A 206 1.91 -11.68 -19.96
CA LEU A 206 1.31 -13.00 -20.15
C LEU A 206 0.24 -12.97 -21.23
N SER A 207 0.13 -14.06 -21.99
CA SER A 207 -1.04 -14.30 -22.86
C SER A 207 -2.26 -14.72 -22.04
N ASP A 208 -3.45 -14.59 -22.64
CA ASP A 208 -4.69 -15.05 -22.03
C ASP A 208 -4.61 -16.52 -21.60
N ALA A 209 -4.06 -17.38 -22.46
CA ALA A 209 -3.92 -18.81 -22.18
C ALA A 209 -2.94 -19.11 -21.03
N GLN A 210 -1.87 -18.31 -20.86
CA GLN A 210 -0.94 -18.47 -19.74
C GLN A 210 -1.61 -18.08 -18.42
N LEU A 211 -2.32 -16.95 -18.41
CA LEU A 211 -3.01 -16.47 -17.22
C LEU A 211 -4.17 -17.40 -16.84
N ASP A 212 -4.92 -17.92 -17.81
CA ASP A 212 -5.99 -18.90 -17.56
C ASP A 212 -5.42 -20.20 -16.97
N ALA A 213 -4.34 -20.75 -17.55
CA ALA A 213 -3.69 -21.95 -17.02
C ALA A 213 -3.14 -21.77 -15.59
N ALA A 214 -2.63 -20.58 -15.29
CA ALA A 214 -2.18 -20.22 -13.96
C ALA A 214 -3.33 -20.12 -12.94
N MET A 215 -4.44 -19.49 -13.33
CA MET A 215 -5.62 -19.37 -12.48
C MET A 215 -6.30 -20.73 -12.26
N GLU A 216 -6.27 -21.63 -13.25
CA GLU A 216 -6.72 -23.01 -13.09
C GLU A 216 -5.88 -23.78 -12.08
N ALA A 217 -4.56 -23.54 -12.03
CA ALA A 217 -3.70 -24.10 -11.00
C ALA A 217 -4.03 -23.52 -9.62
N GLY A 218 -4.31 -22.21 -9.55
CA GLY A 218 -4.74 -21.48 -8.36
C GLY A 218 -3.66 -21.29 -7.29
N TRP A 219 -2.71 -22.23 -7.18
CA TRP A 219 -1.60 -22.24 -6.24
C TRP A 219 -0.34 -22.82 -6.90
N PHE A 220 0.80 -22.19 -6.66
CA PHE A 220 2.12 -22.66 -7.08
C PHE A 220 2.84 -23.38 -5.92
N PRO A 221 3.28 -24.63 -6.12
CA PRO A 221 3.82 -25.47 -5.05
C PRO A 221 5.24 -25.08 -4.61
N SER A 222 5.95 -24.24 -5.37
CA SER A 222 7.26 -23.72 -5.03
C SER A 222 7.51 -22.37 -5.70
N ALA A 223 8.53 -21.65 -5.23
CA ALA A 223 8.96 -20.39 -5.84
C ALA A 223 9.36 -20.59 -7.31
N GLU A 224 10.07 -21.68 -7.63
CA GLU A 224 10.50 -21.97 -9.00
C GLU A 224 9.31 -22.16 -9.94
N ALA A 225 8.23 -22.78 -9.47
CA ALA A 225 7.01 -22.93 -10.27
C ALA A 225 6.31 -21.58 -10.53
N ALA A 226 6.35 -20.67 -9.55
CA ALA A 226 5.80 -19.32 -9.71
C ALA A 226 6.67 -18.44 -10.63
N ILE A 227 7.99 -18.60 -10.57
CA ILE A 227 8.95 -17.96 -11.50
C ILE A 227 8.74 -18.48 -12.92
N GLU A 228 8.64 -19.80 -13.11
CA GLU A 228 8.38 -20.40 -14.43
C GLU A 228 7.05 -19.94 -15.02
N ALA A 229 6.06 -19.70 -14.17
CA ALA A 229 4.75 -19.17 -14.57
C ALA A 229 4.75 -17.64 -14.81
N GLY A 230 5.81 -16.93 -14.44
CA GLY A 230 5.96 -15.48 -14.64
C GLY A 230 5.18 -14.62 -13.64
N PHE A 231 4.92 -15.12 -12.43
CA PHE A 231 4.22 -14.36 -11.37
C PHE A 231 5.14 -13.67 -10.39
N ILE A 232 6.34 -14.22 -10.21
CA ILE A 232 7.39 -13.62 -9.39
C ILE A 232 8.72 -13.69 -10.15
N ASP A 233 9.67 -12.84 -9.81
CA ASP A 233 10.98 -12.81 -10.47
C ASP A 233 12.02 -13.65 -9.72
N THR A 234 11.98 -13.61 -8.39
CA THR A 234 12.96 -14.30 -7.55
C THR A 234 12.40 -14.66 -6.18
N ALA A 235 13.10 -15.56 -5.48
CA ALA A 235 12.84 -15.87 -4.09
C ALA A 235 14.13 -15.85 -3.27
N ILE A 236 14.16 -15.00 -2.24
CA ILE A 236 15.31 -14.81 -1.34
C ILE A 236 14.82 -14.55 0.08
N ASP A 237 15.71 -14.67 1.08
CA ASP A 237 15.37 -14.27 2.45
C ASP A 237 15.52 -12.75 2.63
N LEU A 238 14.63 -12.12 3.40
CA LEU A 238 14.71 -10.69 3.70
C LEU A 238 16.10 -10.21 4.15
N PRO A 239 16.86 -10.94 5.01
CA PRO A 239 18.20 -10.50 5.42
C PRO A 239 19.24 -10.44 4.30
N VAL A 240 19.01 -11.10 3.15
CA VAL A 240 19.91 -11.06 1.99
C VAL A 240 19.39 -10.16 0.87
N LEU A 241 18.30 -9.42 1.09
CA LEU A 241 17.76 -8.46 0.13
C LEU A 241 18.79 -7.37 -0.24
N GLY A 242 19.56 -6.89 0.74
CA GLY A 242 20.66 -5.94 0.51
C GLY A 242 21.71 -6.49 -0.46
N ASP A 243 22.22 -7.68 -0.18
CA ASP A 243 23.22 -8.35 -1.03
C ASP A 243 22.70 -8.61 -2.45
N HIS A 244 21.41 -8.97 -2.58
CA HIS A 244 20.75 -9.16 -3.89
C HIS A 244 20.73 -7.86 -4.69
N LEU A 245 20.29 -6.76 -4.08
CA LEU A 245 20.21 -5.46 -4.75
C LEU A 245 21.59 -4.86 -5.02
N GLU A 246 22.57 -5.01 -4.12
CA GLU A 246 23.97 -4.63 -4.40
C GLU A 246 24.51 -5.37 -5.62
N SER A 247 24.20 -6.66 -5.76
CA SER A 247 24.56 -7.43 -6.96
C SER A 247 23.80 -6.96 -8.21
N PHE A 248 22.57 -6.48 -8.07
CA PHE A 248 21.75 -5.97 -9.17
C PHE A 248 22.28 -4.63 -9.70
N TYR A 249 22.59 -3.68 -8.81
CA TYR A 249 23.08 -2.34 -9.17
C TYR A 249 24.60 -2.29 -9.41
N GLY A 250 25.36 -3.16 -8.76
CA GLY A 250 26.83 -3.16 -8.82
C GLY A 250 27.47 -2.04 -7.99
N GLU A 251 26.73 -1.47 -7.04
CA GLU A 251 27.10 -0.32 -6.21
C GLU A 251 26.71 -0.60 -4.74
N GLU A 252 27.31 0.15 -3.81
CA GLU A 252 26.93 0.10 -2.39
C GLU A 252 25.56 0.79 -2.20
N LEU A 253 24.72 0.28 -1.31
CA LEU A 253 23.38 0.83 -1.08
C LEU A 253 23.36 1.77 0.11
N SER A 254 22.68 2.91 -0.04
CA SER A 254 22.23 3.76 1.05
C SER A 254 20.74 3.50 1.28
N TRP A 255 20.36 3.05 2.48
CA TRP A 255 18.96 2.77 2.79
C TRP A 255 18.33 3.92 3.55
N HIS A 256 17.17 4.37 3.09
CA HIS A 256 16.38 5.42 3.72
C HIS A 256 14.97 4.93 3.96
N ASP A 257 14.59 4.77 5.22
CA ASP A 257 13.20 4.46 5.57
C ASP A 257 12.34 5.69 5.29
N VAL A 258 11.35 5.52 4.39
CA VAL A 258 10.40 6.57 4.01
C VAL A 258 9.09 6.28 4.74
N GLY A 259 8.78 7.12 5.72
CA GLY A 259 7.51 7.17 6.42
C GLY A 259 6.75 8.46 6.13
N PRO A 260 5.58 8.68 6.77
CA PRO A 260 4.81 9.91 6.59
C PRO A 260 5.63 11.15 6.95
N SER A 261 5.67 12.13 6.02
CA SER A 261 6.51 13.33 6.03
C SER A 261 6.25 14.32 7.20
N ASP A 262 5.30 14.00 8.08
CA ASP A 262 4.83 14.88 9.15
C ASP A 262 4.66 14.17 10.51
N SER A 263 5.45 13.14 10.81
CA SER A 263 5.74 12.86 12.22
C SER A 263 6.71 13.93 12.71
N SER A 264 6.17 15.11 13.02
CA SER A 264 6.89 16.06 13.87
C SER A 264 7.52 15.25 15.01
N SER A 265 8.85 15.27 15.07
CA SER A 265 9.64 14.53 16.06
C SER A 265 9.29 15.07 17.44
N LEU A 266 8.15 14.64 17.95
CA LEU A 266 7.61 15.09 19.22
C LEU A 266 8.32 14.25 20.25
N ASP A 267 9.17 14.91 21.02
CA ASP A 267 9.83 14.30 22.17
C ASP A 267 8.76 13.70 23.11
N PRO A 268 8.56 12.36 23.09
CA PRO A 268 7.52 11.73 23.90
C PRO A 268 7.86 11.78 25.39
N SER A 269 9.06 12.28 25.74
CA SER A 269 9.48 12.50 27.12
C SER A 269 8.91 13.77 27.75
N ASN A 270 8.26 14.66 26.99
CA ASN A 270 7.63 15.87 27.52
C ASN A 270 6.11 15.72 27.70
N PRO A 271 5.64 15.34 28.91
CA PRO A 271 4.21 15.14 29.17
C PRO A 271 3.39 16.43 29.04
N PHE A 272 3.99 17.62 29.17
CA PHE A 272 3.30 18.89 28.98
C PHE A 272 3.11 19.24 27.49
N ALA A 273 4.05 18.84 26.63
CA ALA A 273 3.89 18.98 25.18
C ALA A 273 2.74 18.09 24.69
N MET A 274 2.70 16.83 25.14
CA MET A 274 1.58 15.91 24.85
C MET A 274 0.23 16.45 25.34
N LEU A 275 0.16 16.98 26.58
CA LEU A 275 -1.08 17.53 27.11
C LEU A 275 -1.55 18.76 26.32
N ARG A 276 -0.63 19.68 25.97
CA ARG A 276 -0.96 20.85 25.15
C ARG A 276 -1.45 20.44 23.77
N MET A 277 -0.89 19.40 23.18
CA MET A 277 -1.31 18.88 21.89
C MET A 277 -2.70 18.24 21.94
N LEU A 278 -3.00 17.43 22.96
CA LEU A 278 -4.34 16.86 23.20
C LEU A 278 -5.44 17.92 23.39
N THR A 279 -5.05 19.13 23.76
CA THR A 279 -5.97 20.23 24.11
C THR A 279 -5.98 21.37 23.10
N THR A 280 -5.05 21.38 22.14
CA THR A 280 -4.98 22.39 21.09
C THR A 280 -5.56 21.80 19.81
N PRO A 281 -6.75 22.22 19.36
CA PRO A 281 -7.29 21.75 18.09
C PRO A 281 -6.36 22.16 16.94
N PRO A 282 -6.14 21.28 15.94
CA PRO A 282 -5.37 21.62 14.75
C PRO A 282 -5.95 22.85 14.04
N ASP A 283 -5.07 23.75 13.58
CA ASP A 283 -5.47 24.95 12.85
C ASP A 283 -5.72 24.58 11.37
N HIS A 284 -6.99 24.43 11.01
CA HIS A 284 -7.42 24.17 9.64
C HIS A 284 -7.70 25.46 8.84
N SER A 285 -7.23 26.62 9.29
CA SER A 285 -7.45 27.88 8.59
C SER A 285 -6.72 27.87 7.24
N PRO A 286 -7.42 28.05 6.10
CA PRO A 286 -6.77 28.07 4.80
C PRO A 286 -5.82 29.27 4.69
N LYS A 287 -4.58 29.01 4.26
CA LYS A 287 -3.54 30.04 4.09
C LYS A 287 -3.55 30.67 2.69
N GLY A 288 -4.42 30.20 1.79
CA GLY A 288 -4.53 30.62 0.40
C GLY A 288 -5.78 30.06 -0.27
N GLU A 289 -5.78 29.99 -1.60
CA GLU A 289 -6.81 29.27 -2.34
C GLU A 289 -6.74 27.78 -1.96
N THR A 290 -7.88 27.18 -1.64
CA THR A 290 -7.93 25.83 -1.06
C THR A 290 -9.17 25.09 -1.53
N ILE A 291 -9.00 23.80 -1.83
CA ILE A 291 -10.09 22.86 -2.07
C ILE A 291 -10.27 22.04 -0.80
N ALA A 292 -11.49 22.02 -0.26
CA ALA A 292 -11.81 21.19 0.90
C ALA A 292 -12.14 19.76 0.43
N VAL A 293 -11.46 18.78 1.01
CA VAL A 293 -11.76 17.35 0.83
C VAL A 293 -12.58 16.88 2.02
N LEU A 294 -13.76 16.29 1.76
CA LEU A 294 -14.64 15.75 2.79
C LEU A 294 -14.68 14.22 2.68
N HIS A 295 -14.14 13.55 3.70
CA HIS A 295 -14.18 12.10 3.80
C HIS A 295 -15.54 11.64 4.35
N VAL A 296 -16.24 10.80 3.59
CA VAL A 296 -17.51 10.16 4.00
C VAL A 296 -17.28 8.66 4.03
N VAL A 297 -16.61 8.21 5.10
CA VAL A 297 -16.14 6.83 5.26
C VAL A 297 -16.97 6.12 6.33
N GLY A 298 -17.47 4.94 6.00
CA GLY A 298 -18.27 4.10 6.91
C GLY A 298 -19.78 4.23 6.71
N THR A 299 -20.55 3.61 7.62
CA THR A 299 -22.01 3.58 7.52
C THR A 299 -22.59 4.96 7.80
N ILE A 300 -23.52 5.41 6.96
CA ILE A 300 -24.25 6.66 7.21
C ILE A 300 -25.39 6.37 8.21
N ILE A 301 -25.37 7.10 9.33
CA ILE A 301 -26.35 6.98 10.41
C ILE A 301 -27.12 8.27 10.61
N ASP A 302 -28.26 8.19 11.30
CA ASP A 302 -28.95 9.38 11.79
C ASP A 302 -28.24 9.95 13.02
N GLY A 303 -28.08 11.28 13.04
CA GLY A 303 -27.45 12.00 14.15
C GLY A 303 -26.08 12.56 13.80
N ASP A 304 -25.21 12.64 14.79
CA ASP A 304 -23.86 13.17 14.64
C ASP A 304 -22.89 12.03 14.31
N SER A 305 -21.83 12.33 13.54
CA SER A 305 -20.77 11.36 13.23
C SER A 305 -20.12 10.85 14.50
N THR A 306 -19.67 9.60 14.47
CA THR A 306 -18.91 8.99 15.56
C THR A 306 -17.58 8.49 15.02
N SER A 307 -16.49 8.79 15.72
CA SER A 307 -15.14 8.31 15.38
C SER A 307 -14.88 6.87 15.84
N GLY A 308 -15.93 6.08 16.08
CA GLY A 308 -15.83 4.68 16.51
C GLY A 308 -15.34 4.42 17.95
N GLY A 309 -14.46 5.24 18.51
CA GLY A 309 -13.82 4.95 19.81
C GLY A 309 -12.98 3.65 19.78
N LEU A 310 -12.42 3.25 20.92
CA LEU A 310 -11.45 2.14 21.00
C LEU A 310 -11.98 0.77 20.49
N MET A 311 -13.30 0.58 20.44
CA MET A 311 -13.94 -0.71 20.12
C MET A 311 -15.15 -0.59 19.18
N GLY A 312 -15.40 0.57 18.57
CA GLY A 312 -16.54 0.80 17.69
C GLY A 312 -16.09 1.24 16.30
N GLY A 313 -16.94 0.99 15.30
CA GLY A 313 -16.68 1.41 13.92
C GLY A 313 -17.01 2.89 13.73
N GLU A 314 -16.29 3.53 12.82
CA GLU A 314 -16.59 4.90 12.37
C GLU A 314 -17.95 4.95 11.66
N SER A 315 -18.68 6.03 11.87
CA SER A 315 -19.95 6.27 11.18
C SER A 315 -20.13 7.74 10.86
N VAL A 316 -20.81 8.00 9.74
CA VAL A 316 -21.05 9.36 9.29
C VAL A 316 -22.48 9.76 9.61
N GLY A 317 -22.63 10.79 10.44
CA GLY A 317 -23.93 11.28 10.90
C GLY A 317 -24.59 12.22 9.89
N SER A 318 -25.88 12.00 9.64
CA SER A 318 -26.68 12.84 8.74
C SER A 318 -26.77 14.30 9.18
N ARG A 319 -26.61 14.61 10.48
CA ARG A 319 -26.55 15.99 11.00
C ARG A 319 -25.18 16.62 10.76
N THR A 320 -24.10 15.84 10.86
CA THR A 320 -22.74 16.32 10.62
C THR A 320 -22.50 16.67 9.16
N ILE A 321 -22.99 15.88 8.20
CA ILE A 321 -22.83 16.19 6.77
C ILE A 321 -23.63 17.43 6.34
N ARG A 322 -24.76 17.70 7.00
CA ARG A 322 -25.68 18.78 6.58
C ARG A 322 -25.28 20.17 7.09
N ASN A 323 -24.47 20.26 8.13
CA ASN A 323 -24.09 21.51 8.81
C ASN A 323 -22.64 21.87 8.51
#